data_AF-A0A0C3TJK1-F1
#
_entry.id   AF-A0A0C3TJK1-F1
#
_cell.length_a   1.000
_cell.length_b   1.000
_cell.length_c   1.000
_cell.angle_alpha   90.00
_cell.angle_beta   90.00
_cell.angle_gamma   90.00
#
_symmetry.space_group_name_H-M   'P 1'
#
loop_
_entity.id
_entity.type
_entity.pdbx_description
1 polymer ?
#
loop_
_entity_poly.entity_id
_entity_poly.type
_entity_poly.pdbx_seq_one_letter_code
_entity_poly.pdbx_strand_id
1 'polypeptide(L)'
;MGDDTQGLACFLYSAILSRGPSNVHKDMESFDANVKLMGQHNYCSQEMVNLLLVGKAVPHVFDGTKELDGLTLNGISCSTEIGFFSLFEHYRSIEVGSLLKNPKYPVWVVCSESHFSVFFSANLDALEVIVYDTITASLLSIWQNSEGSKEIDLYYYDELAKQDETIRLSVSWKNSNSHCGKGPMDPSIDLTPPLEHCIRTKWPQAVVDWNGSDPVRGHLDLRKMLIFISDSLISKASAHVIRHRTLLGS
;
A
#
# COMPACT_ATOMS: atom_id res chain seq x y z
N MET A 1 8.84 -23.30 17.94
CA MET A 1 8.78 -22.42 16.74
C MET A 1 8.39 -23.34 15.60
N GLY A 2 7.21 -23.16 15.02
CA GLY A 2 6.67 -24.06 13.99
C GLY A 2 7.35 -23.90 12.63
N ASP A 3 7.24 -24.93 11.80
CA ASP A 3 7.92 -25.12 10.51
C ASP A 3 7.70 -23.96 9.50
N ASP A 4 6.62 -23.17 9.64
CA ASP A 4 6.30 -22.04 8.74
C ASP A 4 7.28 -20.86 8.81
N THR A 5 8.09 -20.77 9.87
CA THR A 5 9.04 -19.65 10.03
C THR A 5 10.29 -19.76 9.16
N GLN A 6 10.63 -20.97 8.73
CA GLN A 6 11.84 -21.21 7.93
C GLN A 6 11.69 -20.70 6.49
N GLY A 7 10.49 -20.83 5.91
CA GLY A 7 10.21 -20.34 4.56
C GLY A 7 10.39 -18.82 4.43
N LEU A 8 9.98 -18.08 5.46
CA LEU A 8 10.09 -16.62 5.49
C LEU A 8 11.53 -16.13 5.60
N ALA A 9 12.33 -16.81 6.42
CA ALA A 9 13.76 -16.54 6.49
C ALA A 9 14.43 -16.80 5.14
N CYS A 10 14.15 -17.96 4.51
CA CYS A 10 14.66 -18.29 3.18
C CYS A 10 14.25 -17.24 2.13
N PHE A 11 12.99 -16.79 2.15
CA PHE A 11 12.52 -15.75 1.25
C PHE A 11 13.27 -14.43 1.44
N LEU A 12 13.43 -13.96 2.68
CA LEU A 12 14.22 -12.75 2.96
C LEU A 12 15.68 -12.91 2.50
N TYR A 13 16.31 -14.03 2.80
CA TYR A 13 17.66 -14.32 2.32
C TYR A 13 17.72 -14.32 0.80
N SER A 14 16.70 -14.84 0.10
CA SER A 14 16.65 -14.82 -1.35
C SER A 14 16.60 -13.39 -1.91
N ALA A 15 15.84 -12.48 -1.28
CA ALA A 15 15.78 -11.08 -1.67
C ALA A 15 17.12 -10.36 -1.42
N ILE A 16 17.73 -10.58 -0.25
CA ILE A 16 19.05 -10.02 0.11
C ILE A 16 20.13 -10.50 -0.87
N LEU A 17 20.14 -11.79 -1.21
CA LEU A 17 21.11 -12.37 -2.14
C LEU A 17 20.87 -11.90 -3.58
N SER A 18 19.62 -11.71 -3.99
CA SER A 18 19.27 -11.19 -5.32
C SER A 18 19.73 -9.75 -5.52
N ARG A 19 19.60 -8.90 -4.50
CA ARG A 19 20.14 -7.52 -4.53
C ARG A 19 21.65 -7.50 -4.32
N GLY A 20 22.18 -8.44 -3.54
CA GLY A 20 23.56 -8.52 -3.09
C GLY A 20 23.74 -7.82 -1.73
N PRO A 21 24.29 -8.48 -0.68
CA PRO A 21 24.39 -7.90 0.67
C PRO A 21 25.10 -6.54 0.73
N SER A 22 26.18 -6.37 -0.04
CA SER A 22 26.91 -5.10 -0.11
C SER A 22 26.09 -3.99 -0.76
N ASN A 23 25.22 -4.31 -1.72
CA ASN A 23 24.32 -3.34 -2.34
C ASN A 23 23.17 -3.00 -1.39
N VAL A 24 22.61 -4.00 -0.68
CA VAL A 24 21.62 -3.76 0.37
C VAL A 24 22.18 -2.77 1.40
N HIS A 25 23.38 -2.99 1.93
CA HIS A 25 23.98 -2.08 2.90
C HIS A 25 24.20 -0.66 2.34
N LYS A 26 24.59 -0.54 1.07
CA LYS A 26 24.73 0.76 0.40
C LYS A 26 23.37 1.46 0.20
N ASP A 27 22.34 0.71 -0.15
CA ASP A 27 20.99 1.22 -0.39
C ASP A 27 20.38 1.84 0.88
N MET A 28 20.73 1.30 2.05
CA MET A 28 20.19 1.76 3.34
C MET A 28 20.68 3.16 3.75
N GLU A 29 21.62 3.76 2.99
CA GLU A 29 22.16 5.11 3.21
C GLU A 29 22.64 5.40 4.63
N SER A 30 22.95 4.35 5.38
CA SER A 30 23.26 4.49 6.79
C SER A 30 24.73 4.79 7.00
N PHE A 31 25.01 5.88 7.71
CA PHE A 31 26.33 6.16 8.28
C PHE A 31 26.61 5.33 9.54
N ASP A 32 25.59 4.65 10.08
CA ASP A 32 25.68 3.74 11.22
C ASP A 32 25.65 2.28 10.76
N ALA A 33 26.74 1.55 11.03
CA ALA A 33 26.86 0.13 10.75
C ALA A 33 25.86 -0.74 11.53
N ASN A 34 25.16 -0.18 12.52
CA ASN A 34 24.15 -0.89 13.32
C ASN A 34 22.74 -0.86 12.73
N VAL A 35 22.50 -0.17 11.60
CA VAL A 35 21.19 -0.22 10.94
C VAL A 35 20.98 -1.61 10.35
N LYS A 36 19.84 -2.20 10.70
CA LYS A 36 19.47 -3.58 10.37
C LYS A 36 18.14 -3.58 9.65
N LEU A 37 17.98 -4.51 8.71
CA LEU A 37 16.70 -4.78 8.04
C LEU A 37 15.59 -5.17 9.01
N MET A 38 15.95 -5.71 10.17
CA MET A 38 15.04 -5.92 11.29
C MET A 38 15.34 -4.93 12.40
N GLY A 39 14.35 -4.09 12.69
CA GLY A 39 14.35 -3.14 13.80
C GLY A 39 14.15 -3.81 15.15
N GLN A 40 13.96 -2.98 16.18
CA GLN A 40 13.67 -3.46 17.53
C GLN A 40 12.39 -4.30 17.54
N HIS A 41 12.28 -5.24 18.49
CA HIS A 41 11.13 -6.14 18.62
C HIS A 41 10.82 -7.00 17.36
N ASN A 42 11.78 -7.14 16.43
CA ASN A 42 11.66 -7.87 15.17
C ASN A 42 10.67 -7.24 14.17
N TYR A 43 10.48 -5.93 14.22
CA TYR A 43 9.77 -5.21 13.16
C TYR A 43 10.62 -5.13 11.90
N CYS A 44 9.97 -5.20 10.74
CA CYS A 44 10.65 -4.87 9.50
C CYS A 44 10.98 -3.39 9.46
N SER A 45 12.20 -3.06 9.08
CA SER A 45 12.56 -1.68 8.77
C SER A 45 11.97 -1.26 7.42
N GLN A 46 11.93 0.03 7.13
CA GLN A 46 11.42 0.53 5.84
C GLN A 46 12.32 0.06 4.68
N GLU A 47 13.62 -0.10 4.91
CA GLU A 47 14.59 -0.64 3.98
C GLU A 47 14.27 -2.09 3.64
N MET A 48 13.86 -2.90 4.62
CA MET A 48 13.40 -4.27 4.37
C MET A 48 12.10 -4.29 3.58
N VAL A 49 11.15 -3.41 3.90
CA VAL A 49 9.90 -3.26 3.15
C VAL A 49 10.20 -2.94 1.69
N ASN A 50 11.01 -1.93 1.43
CA ASN A 50 11.37 -1.50 0.09
C ASN A 50 12.22 -2.56 -0.65
N LEU A 51 13.08 -3.29 0.05
CA LEU A 51 13.80 -4.42 -0.56
C LEU A 51 12.83 -5.45 -1.14
N LEU A 52 11.74 -5.74 -0.42
CA LEU A 52 10.74 -6.72 -0.84
C LEU A 52 9.78 -6.17 -1.89
N LEU A 53 9.44 -4.87 -1.84
CA LEU A 53 8.51 -4.24 -2.79
C LEU A 53 9.16 -3.84 -4.11
N VAL A 54 10.40 -3.31 -4.05
CA VAL A 54 11.05 -2.65 -5.20
C VAL A 54 12.45 -3.19 -5.50
N GLY A 55 12.92 -4.18 -4.75
CA GLY A 55 14.23 -4.81 -4.95
C GLY A 55 15.42 -3.94 -4.52
N LYS A 56 15.18 -2.81 -3.84
CA LYS A 56 16.22 -1.91 -3.30
C LYS A 56 15.90 -1.54 -1.86
N ALA A 57 16.91 -1.56 -1.00
CA ALA A 57 16.73 -1.32 0.43
C ALA A 57 16.82 0.17 0.82
N VAL A 58 16.22 1.06 0.01
CA VAL A 58 16.22 2.51 0.28
C VAL A 58 15.32 2.82 1.49
N PRO A 59 15.68 3.79 2.35
CA PRO A 59 14.93 4.08 3.57
C PRO A 59 13.66 4.91 3.34
N HIS A 60 13.53 5.53 2.16
CA HIS A 60 12.45 6.49 1.90
C HIS A 60 11.45 5.98 0.86
N VAL A 61 10.21 6.48 0.97
CA VAL A 61 9.07 6.09 0.13
C VAL A 61 8.63 7.18 -0.85
N PHE A 62 9.29 8.34 -0.87
CA PHE A 62 9.03 9.39 -1.87
C PHE A 62 9.69 9.05 -3.23
N ASP A 63 9.33 9.75 -4.30
CA ASP A 63 9.91 9.52 -5.63
C ASP A 63 11.26 10.23 -5.80
N GLY A 64 12.20 9.56 -6.49
CA GLY A 64 13.48 10.13 -6.88
C GLY A 64 14.39 10.44 -5.70
N THR A 65 14.98 11.61 -5.70
CA THR A 65 15.90 12.07 -4.65
C THR A 65 15.42 13.39 -4.07
N LYS A 66 15.63 13.61 -2.77
CA LYS A 66 15.36 14.89 -2.10
C LYS A 66 16.62 15.42 -1.46
N GLU A 67 16.83 16.73 -1.54
CA GLU A 67 17.90 17.42 -0.83
C GLU A 67 17.37 17.97 0.50
N LEU A 68 18.03 17.62 1.61
CA LEU A 68 17.70 18.11 2.94
C LEU A 68 18.98 18.45 3.69
N ASP A 69 19.16 19.73 4.06
CA ASP A 69 20.32 20.22 4.82
C ASP A 69 21.69 19.83 4.20
N GLY A 70 21.77 19.79 2.87
CA GLY A 70 22.98 19.42 2.12
C GLY A 70 23.22 17.91 2.03
N LEU A 71 22.26 17.09 2.43
CA LEU A 71 22.24 15.64 2.25
C LEU A 71 21.26 15.27 1.12
N THR A 72 21.74 14.48 0.17
CA THR A 72 20.90 13.81 -0.83
C THR A 72 20.29 12.55 -0.22
N LEU A 73 18.97 12.52 -0.11
CA LEU A 73 18.19 11.38 0.36
C LEU A 73 17.60 10.62 -0.84
N ASN A 74 17.85 9.32 -0.92
CA ASN A 74 17.33 8.48 -2.02
C ASN A 74 15.97 7.87 -1.67
N GLY A 75 15.00 8.08 -2.56
CA GLY A 75 13.69 7.43 -2.54
C GLY A 75 13.55 6.38 -3.63
N ILE A 76 12.32 6.20 -4.09
CA ILE A 76 11.94 5.21 -5.09
C ILE A 76 12.31 5.73 -6.48
N SER A 77 13.12 4.97 -7.22
CA SER A 77 13.70 5.40 -8.49
C SER A 77 12.97 4.88 -9.74
N CYS A 78 12.02 3.97 -9.59
CA CYS A 78 11.34 3.31 -10.71
C CYS A 78 9.92 2.88 -10.35
N SER A 79 9.08 2.69 -11.38
CA SER A 79 7.73 2.14 -11.22
C SER A 79 7.79 0.75 -10.57
N THR A 80 6.77 0.46 -9.77
CA THR A 80 6.70 -0.72 -8.91
C THR A 80 5.62 -1.69 -9.39
N GLU A 81 5.82 -2.98 -9.14
CA GLU A 81 4.78 -3.97 -9.50
C GLU A 81 3.64 -4.01 -8.48
N ILE A 82 3.98 -3.79 -7.21
CA ILE A 82 3.06 -3.72 -6.05
C ILE A 82 3.26 -2.37 -5.39
N GLY A 83 2.17 -1.72 -5.02
CA GLY A 83 2.17 -0.40 -4.45
C GLY A 83 2.27 -0.41 -2.93
N PHE A 84 2.27 0.79 -2.36
CA PHE A 84 2.34 0.99 -0.92
C PHE A 84 1.45 2.15 -0.47
N PHE A 85 0.71 1.93 0.61
CA PHE A 85 0.07 2.98 1.38
C PHE A 85 0.57 2.96 2.82
N SER A 86 0.59 4.13 3.44
CA SER A 86 1.00 4.26 4.82
C SER A 86 0.11 5.25 5.55
N LEU A 87 -0.40 4.86 6.72
CA LEU A 87 -1.14 5.76 7.60
C LEU A 87 -0.27 6.93 8.07
N PHE A 88 1.05 6.74 8.15
CA PHE A 88 1.99 7.81 8.50
C PHE A 88 2.01 8.95 7.47
N GLU A 89 1.58 8.70 6.22
CA GLU A 89 1.38 9.76 5.25
C GLU A 89 0.16 10.64 5.59
N HIS A 90 -0.92 10.03 6.08
CA HIS A 90 -2.07 10.79 6.58
C HIS A 90 -1.67 11.69 7.75
N TYR A 91 -0.82 11.19 8.65
CA TYR A 91 -0.23 11.97 9.74
C TYR A 91 0.84 12.98 9.29
N ARG A 92 1.11 13.09 7.98
CA ARG A 92 2.12 13.99 7.39
C ARG A 92 3.54 13.74 7.92
N SER A 93 3.79 12.54 8.44
CA SER A 93 5.11 12.13 8.93
C SER A 93 6.03 11.67 7.80
N ILE A 94 5.44 11.15 6.72
CA ILE A 94 6.13 10.76 5.50
C ILE A 94 5.33 11.21 4.28
N GLU A 95 5.95 11.19 3.10
CA GLU A 95 5.29 11.41 1.81
C GLU A 95 5.53 10.16 0.95
N VAL A 96 4.47 9.46 0.58
CA VAL A 96 4.57 8.30 -0.31
C VAL A 96 4.53 8.82 -1.74
N GLY A 97 5.50 8.41 -2.54
CA GLY A 97 5.65 8.83 -3.92
C GLY A 97 4.63 8.19 -4.86
N SER A 98 4.44 8.82 -6.01
CA SER A 98 3.54 8.33 -7.07
C SER A 98 3.98 6.97 -7.61
N LEU A 99 5.28 6.65 -7.60
CA LEU A 99 5.80 5.36 -8.08
C LEU A 99 5.34 4.18 -7.21
N LEU A 100 5.04 4.42 -5.92
CA LEU A 100 4.45 3.45 -5.01
C LEU A 100 2.92 3.53 -4.96
N LYS A 101 2.32 4.70 -5.19
CA LYS A 101 0.85 4.83 -5.22
C LYS A 101 0.23 4.32 -6.53
N ASN A 102 1.02 4.27 -7.62
CA ASN A 102 0.59 3.89 -8.97
C ASN A 102 1.34 2.64 -9.47
N PRO A 103 1.17 1.48 -8.80
CA PRO A 103 1.83 0.25 -9.22
C PRO A 103 1.26 -0.30 -10.52
N LYS A 104 2.06 -1.15 -11.18
CA LYS A 104 1.67 -1.86 -12.41
C LYS A 104 0.47 -2.78 -12.22
N TYR A 105 0.37 -3.43 -11.06
CA TYR A 105 -0.79 -4.24 -10.69
C TYR A 105 -1.54 -3.55 -9.55
N PRO A 106 -2.90 -3.59 -9.53
CA PRO A 106 -3.70 -2.88 -8.55
C PRO A 106 -3.70 -3.63 -7.21
N VAL A 107 -2.52 -3.76 -6.62
CA VAL A 107 -2.23 -4.40 -5.34
C VAL A 107 -1.36 -3.46 -4.55
N TRP A 108 -1.73 -3.15 -3.31
CA TRP A 108 -0.97 -2.29 -2.42
C TRP A 108 -0.79 -2.97 -1.08
N VAL A 109 0.44 -2.97 -0.60
CA VAL A 109 0.73 -3.22 0.81
C VAL A 109 0.34 -1.98 1.61
N VAL A 110 -0.41 -2.16 2.68
CA VAL A 110 -0.91 -1.09 3.54
C VAL A 110 -0.22 -1.20 4.88
N CYS A 111 0.56 -0.18 5.23
CA CYS A 111 1.13 0.01 6.56
C CYS A 111 0.18 0.88 7.39
N SER A 112 -0.58 0.27 8.28
CA SER A 112 -1.46 0.97 9.22
C SER A 112 -0.87 0.81 10.61
N GLU A 113 -0.18 1.84 11.09
CA GLU A 113 0.58 1.84 12.34
C GLU A 113 1.64 0.72 12.39
N SER A 114 1.41 -0.32 13.19
CA SER A 114 2.32 -1.46 13.37
C SER A 114 1.95 -2.67 12.51
N HIS A 115 0.88 -2.56 11.73
CA HIS A 115 0.27 -3.68 11.02
C HIS A 115 0.39 -3.54 9.50
N PHE A 116 0.66 -4.66 8.84
CA PHE A 116 0.68 -4.75 7.37
C PHE A 116 -0.48 -5.59 6.86
N SER A 117 -1.20 -5.04 5.88
CA SER A 117 -2.34 -5.67 5.22
C SER A 117 -2.33 -5.34 3.71
N VAL A 118 -3.30 -5.81 2.94
CA VAL A 118 -3.34 -5.58 1.48
C VAL A 118 -4.67 -5.05 1.05
N PHE A 119 -4.58 -4.06 0.18
CA PHE A 119 -5.64 -3.73 -0.73
C PHE A 119 -5.35 -4.28 -2.11
N PHE A 120 -6.35 -4.82 -2.78
CA PHE A 120 -6.27 -5.12 -4.19
C PHE A 120 -7.57 -4.83 -4.91
N SER A 121 -7.53 -4.54 -6.20
CA SER A 121 -8.74 -4.45 -7.03
C SER A 121 -8.73 -5.57 -8.07
N ALA A 122 -9.88 -6.24 -8.22
CA ALA A 122 -10.07 -7.25 -9.26
C ALA A 122 -10.50 -6.64 -10.61
N ASN A 123 -10.96 -5.38 -10.60
CA ASN A 123 -11.41 -4.70 -11.79
C ASN A 123 -10.25 -3.92 -12.42
N LEU A 124 -9.76 -4.40 -13.57
CA LEU A 124 -8.68 -3.73 -14.31
C LEU A 124 -9.13 -2.41 -14.94
N ASP A 125 -10.43 -2.14 -15.07
CA ASP A 125 -10.93 -0.83 -15.50
C ASP A 125 -10.64 0.25 -14.44
N ALA A 126 -10.42 -0.16 -13.18
CA ALA A 126 -9.91 0.74 -12.14
C ALA A 126 -8.44 1.13 -12.36
N LEU A 127 -7.66 0.36 -13.13
CA LEU A 127 -6.27 0.73 -13.46
C LEU A 127 -6.20 2.02 -14.25
N GLU A 128 -7.21 2.31 -15.07
CA GLU A 128 -7.33 3.62 -15.71
C GLU A 128 -7.34 4.74 -14.65
N VAL A 129 -8.19 4.65 -13.63
CA VAL A 129 -8.22 5.64 -12.53
C VAL A 129 -6.93 5.64 -11.69
N ILE A 130 -6.25 4.50 -11.56
CA ILE A 130 -4.99 4.34 -10.81
C ILE A 130 -3.79 4.94 -11.56
N VAL A 131 -3.79 4.87 -12.90
CA VAL A 131 -2.71 5.32 -13.79
C VAL A 131 -2.89 6.79 -14.21
N TYR A 132 -4.13 7.28 -14.34
CA TYR A 132 -4.41 8.61 -14.90
C TYR A 132 -4.12 9.81 -13.96
N ASP A 133 -3.67 9.59 -12.72
CA ASP A 133 -3.13 10.68 -11.88
C ASP A 133 -1.87 11.32 -12.49
N THR A 134 -1.20 10.62 -13.42
CA THR A 134 -0.01 11.14 -14.12
C THR A 134 -0.31 11.80 -15.48
N ILE A 135 -1.50 11.58 -16.07
CA ILE A 135 -1.84 12.08 -17.42
C ILE A 135 -3.00 13.07 -17.37
N THR A 136 -2.65 14.37 -17.44
CA THR A 136 -3.46 15.58 -17.75
C THR A 136 -4.90 15.68 -17.21
N ALA A 137 -5.21 16.85 -16.62
CA ALA A 137 -6.55 17.27 -16.17
C ALA A 137 -7.71 17.03 -17.18
N SER A 138 -7.41 16.86 -18.46
CA SER A 138 -8.35 16.52 -19.53
C SER A 138 -8.86 15.07 -19.50
N LEU A 139 -8.07 14.08 -19.07
CA LEU A 139 -8.55 12.69 -18.96
C LEU A 139 -9.38 12.48 -17.69
N LEU A 140 -8.97 13.13 -16.59
CA LEU A 140 -9.76 13.18 -15.36
C LEU A 140 -11.16 13.79 -15.63
N SER A 141 -11.24 14.86 -16.43
CA SER A 141 -12.54 15.45 -16.78
C SER A 141 -13.37 14.56 -17.71
N ILE A 142 -12.76 13.78 -18.60
CA ILE A 142 -13.47 12.79 -19.43
C ILE A 142 -14.04 11.67 -18.55
N TRP A 143 -13.26 11.12 -17.63
CA TRP A 143 -13.74 10.11 -16.67
C TRP A 143 -14.81 10.66 -15.72
N GLN A 144 -14.66 11.91 -15.27
CA GLN A 144 -15.69 12.59 -14.48
C GLN A 144 -16.98 12.86 -15.26
N ASN A 145 -16.91 12.95 -16.59
CA ASN A 145 -18.06 13.23 -17.46
C ASN A 145 -18.60 11.99 -18.19
N SER A 146 -17.99 10.81 -18.01
CA SER A 146 -18.49 9.57 -18.62
C SER A 146 -19.73 9.05 -17.89
N GLU A 147 -20.71 8.55 -18.64
CA GLU A 147 -21.87 7.84 -18.10
C GLU A 147 -21.44 6.44 -17.66
N GLY A 148 -21.08 6.31 -16.38
CA GLY A 148 -20.65 5.05 -15.75
C GLY A 148 -20.56 5.18 -14.23
N SER A 149 -20.58 4.04 -13.54
CA SER A 149 -20.28 3.98 -12.11
C SER A 149 -18.88 4.56 -11.85
N LYS A 150 -18.78 5.59 -11.00
CA LYS A 150 -17.51 6.21 -10.56
C LYS A 150 -16.95 5.52 -9.32
N GLU A 151 -17.24 4.23 -9.18
CA GLU A 151 -16.91 3.46 -7.99
C GLU A 151 -15.88 2.40 -8.33
N ILE A 152 -14.94 2.22 -7.43
CA ILE A 152 -13.91 1.19 -7.51
C ILE A 152 -14.14 0.23 -6.36
N ASP A 153 -14.20 -1.06 -6.67
CA ASP A 153 -14.15 -2.09 -5.65
C ASP A 153 -12.68 -2.33 -5.23
N LEU A 154 -12.42 -2.14 -3.95
CA LEU A 154 -11.15 -2.39 -3.29
C LEU A 154 -11.33 -3.49 -2.25
N TYR A 155 -10.65 -4.61 -2.44
CA TYR A 155 -10.69 -5.75 -1.54
C TYR A 155 -9.60 -5.63 -0.49
N TYR A 156 -9.96 -5.82 0.77
CA TYR A 156 -9.07 -5.84 1.91
C TYR A 156 -8.82 -7.28 2.37
N TYR A 157 -7.54 -7.60 2.60
CA TYR A 157 -7.13 -8.88 3.14
C TYR A 157 -6.03 -8.73 4.20
N ASP A 158 -6.24 -9.42 5.32
CA ASP A 158 -5.35 -9.49 6.47
C ASP A 158 -5.08 -10.95 6.87
N GLU A 159 -3.92 -11.46 6.49
CA GLU A 159 -3.51 -12.82 6.84
C GLU A 159 -3.17 -12.97 8.32
N LEU A 160 -2.73 -11.90 8.98
CA LEU A 160 -2.35 -11.93 10.39
C LEU A 160 -3.59 -12.03 11.29
N ALA A 161 -4.68 -11.39 10.89
CA ALA A 161 -5.99 -11.56 11.52
C ALA A 161 -6.64 -12.92 11.22
N LYS A 162 -6.01 -13.78 10.40
CA LYS A 162 -6.57 -15.05 9.90
C LYS A 162 -7.97 -14.85 9.31
N GLN A 163 -8.11 -13.80 8.52
CA GLN A 163 -9.37 -13.43 7.92
C GLN A 163 -9.86 -14.54 6.97
N ASP A 164 -11.01 -15.13 7.30
CA ASP A 164 -11.62 -16.21 6.51
C ASP A 164 -12.33 -15.69 5.25
N GLU A 165 -12.86 -14.46 5.30
CA GLU A 165 -13.63 -13.84 4.21
C GLU A 165 -13.02 -12.52 3.76
N THR A 166 -12.85 -12.32 2.45
CA THR A 166 -12.36 -11.05 1.89
C THR A 166 -13.37 -9.93 2.13
N ILE A 167 -12.92 -8.81 2.70
CA ILE A 167 -13.76 -7.61 2.88
C ILE A 167 -13.73 -6.80 1.58
N ARG A 168 -14.90 -6.46 1.04
CA ARG A 168 -15.02 -5.59 -0.14
C ARG A 168 -15.39 -4.17 0.28
N LEU A 169 -14.57 -3.21 -0.12
CA LEU A 169 -14.85 -1.78 0.01
C LEU A 169 -15.27 -1.23 -1.34
N SER A 170 -16.32 -0.42 -1.38
CA SER A 170 -16.69 0.35 -2.58
C SER A 170 -16.25 1.80 -2.38
N VAL A 171 -15.37 2.28 -3.24
CA VAL A 171 -14.71 3.59 -3.16
C VAL A 171 -15.29 4.48 -4.24
N SER A 172 -16.01 5.53 -3.86
CA SER A 172 -16.70 6.43 -4.78
C SER A 172 -16.26 7.89 -4.64
N TRP A 173 -16.55 8.68 -5.66
CA TRP A 173 -16.27 10.12 -5.69
C TRP A 173 -17.55 10.94 -5.72
N LYS A 174 -17.82 11.71 -4.66
CA LYS A 174 -18.93 12.68 -4.70
C LYS A 174 -18.50 13.93 -5.46
N ASN A 175 -19.27 14.32 -6.49
CA ASN A 175 -19.18 15.67 -7.05
C ASN A 175 -19.43 16.68 -5.90
N SER A 176 -18.63 17.73 -5.82
CA SER A 176 -18.49 18.66 -4.70
C SER A 176 -19.73 19.54 -4.35
N ASN A 177 -20.95 19.11 -4.69
CA ASN A 177 -22.19 19.85 -4.40
C ASN A 177 -22.99 19.30 -3.21
N SER A 178 -22.57 18.21 -2.57
CA SER A 178 -23.12 17.82 -1.26
C SER A 178 -22.19 18.27 -0.15
N HIS A 179 -22.49 19.42 0.45
CA HIS A 179 -22.03 19.73 1.81
C HIS A 179 -22.58 18.64 2.75
N CYS A 180 -21.82 17.57 3.00
CA CYS A 180 -21.99 16.86 4.27
C CYS A 180 -21.45 17.81 5.34
N GLY A 181 -22.36 18.35 6.15
CA GLY A 181 -22.11 19.46 7.05
C GLY A 181 -20.85 19.25 7.88
N LYS A 182 -19.81 20.04 7.60
CA LYS A 182 -18.76 20.30 8.57
C LYS A 182 -19.33 21.33 9.54
N GLY A 183 -19.99 20.83 10.58
CA GLY A 183 -20.00 21.56 11.86
C GLY A 183 -18.54 21.77 12.32
N PRO A 184 -18.29 22.67 13.29
CA PRO A 184 -16.96 22.88 13.84
C PRO A 184 -16.36 21.51 14.22
N MET A 185 -15.20 21.17 13.65
CA MET A 185 -14.50 19.94 14.00
C MET A 185 -14.14 20.00 15.47
N ASP A 186 -14.75 19.12 16.27
CA ASP A 186 -14.17 18.70 17.53
C ASP A 186 -12.96 17.81 17.19
N PRO A 187 -11.72 18.22 17.49
CA PRO A 187 -10.52 17.43 17.20
C PRO A 187 -10.44 16.12 17.97
N SER A 188 -11.33 15.89 18.95
CA SER A 188 -11.16 14.83 19.94
C SER A 188 -11.63 13.44 19.52
N ILE A 189 -12.42 13.28 18.44
CA ILE A 189 -12.81 11.94 17.98
C ILE A 189 -12.98 11.89 16.45
N ASP A 190 -11.88 11.75 15.72
CA ASP A 190 -11.96 11.25 14.34
C ASP A 190 -12.33 9.76 14.39
N LEU A 191 -13.61 9.45 14.17
CA LEU A 191 -14.13 8.08 14.15
C LEU A 191 -13.85 7.36 12.81
N THR A 192 -13.16 8.03 11.89
CA THR A 192 -12.82 7.48 10.58
C THR A 192 -11.87 6.29 10.74
N PRO A 193 -12.16 5.13 10.14
CA PRO A 193 -11.28 3.98 10.19
C PRO A 193 -9.89 4.29 9.59
N PRO A 194 -8.77 3.81 10.20
CA PRO A 194 -7.41 4.05 9.72
C PRO A 194 -7.18 3.67 8.25
N LEU A 195 -7.83 2.60 7.80
CA LEU A 195 -7.74 2.12 6.43
C LEU A 195 -8.33 3.11 5.42
N GLU A 196 -9.39 3.84 5.78
CA GLU A 196 -9.92 4.88 4.90
C GLU A 196 -9.00 6.10 4.83
N HIS A 197 -8.28 6.42 5.90
CA HIS A 197 -7.25 7.46 5.86
C HIS A 197 -6.14 7.11 4.87
N CYS A 198 -5.71 5.84 4.84
CA CYS A 198 -4.73 5.34 3.86
C CYS A 198 -5.26 5.49 2.42
N ILE A 199 -6.50 5.08 2.15
CA ILE A 199 -7.15 5.26 0.85
C ILE A 199 -7.14 6.75 0.45
N ARG A 200 -7.44 7.64 1.39
CA ARG A 200 -7.50 9.09 1.13
C ARG A 200 -6.15 9.77 0.89
N THR A 201 -5.02 9.13 1.21
CA THR A 201 -3.70 9.70 0.84
C THR A 201 -3.40 9.60 -0.65
N LYS A 202 -4.03 8.64 -1.34
CA LYS A 202 -4.10 8.57 -2.81
C LYS A 202 -5.32 9.31 -3.34
N TRP A 203 -6.43 9.22 -2.62
CA TRP A 203 -7.73 9.62 -3.11
C TRP A 203 -8.46 10.57 -2.14
N PRO A 204 -8.09 11.87 -2.08
CA PRO A 204 -8.49 12.75 -0.97
C PRO A 204 -9.99 12.93 -0.75
N GLN A 205 -10.81 12.77 -1.79
CA GLN A 205 -12.26 12.95 -1.74
C GLN A 205 -13.02 11.62 -1.79
N ALA A 206 -12.33 10.49 -1.63
CA ALA A 206 -12.94 9.17 -1.59
C ALA A 206 -13.94 9.04 -0.42
N VAL A 207 -15.11 8.52 -0.76
CA VAL A 207 -16.08 7.98 0.19
C VAL A 207 -15.98 6.47 0.12
N VAL A 208 -15.88 5.82 1.28
CA VAL A 208 -15.68 4.37 1.39
C VAL A 208 -16.92 3.75 2.00
N ASP A 209 -17.49 2.76 1.32
CA ASP A 209 -18.54 1.89 1.83
C ASP A 209 -17.96 0.51 2.14
N TRP A 210 -18.15 0.03 3.36
CA TRP A 210 -17.70 -1.29 3.83
C TRP A 210 -18.65 -2.43 3.43
N ASN A 211 -19.71 -2.12 2.67
CA ASN A 211 -20.68 -3.09 2.15
C ASN A 211 -21.32 -3.96 3.26
N GLY A 212 -21.56 -3.37 4.44
CA GLY A 212 -22.10 -4.08 5.60
C GLY A 212 -21.08 -4.83 6.45
N SER A 213 -19.78 -4.78 6.10
CA SER A 213 -18.69 -5.28 6.95
C SER A 213 -18.38 -4.29 8.07
N ASP A 214 -17.96 -4.80 9.23
CA ASP A 214 -17.49 -3.94 10.32
C ASP A 214 -16.16 -3.27 9.95
N PRO A 215 -16.02 -1.94 10.10
CA PRO A 215 -14.76 -1.28 9.81
C PRO A 215 -13.61 -1.77 10.69
N VAL A 216 -12.50 -2.12 10.05
CA VAL A 216 -11.28 -2.51 10.76
C VAL A 216 -10.68 -1.26 11.42
N ARG A 217 -10.82 -1.17 12.74
CA ARG A 217 -10.35 -0.03 13.56
C ARG A 217 -9.01 -0.30 14.28
N GLY A 218 -8.28 -1.31 13.83
CA GLY A 218 -7.01 -1.75 14.41
C GLY A 218 -7.20 -2.76 15.53
N HIS A 219 -6.73 -3.99 15.30
CA HIS A 219 -6.30 -4.87 16.39
C HIS A 219 -4.77 -4.88 16.35
N LEU A 220 -4.14 -4.49 17.45
CA LEU A 220 -2.69 -4.54 17.63
C LEU A 220 -2.23 -6.01 17.62
N ASP A 221 -1.90 -6.57 16.45
CA ASP A 221 -1.03 -7.73 16.39
C ASP A 221 0.36 -7.33 15.92
N LEU A 222 1.22 -7.10 16.91
CA LEU A 222 2.55 -6.50 16.84
C LEU A 222 3.60 -7.41 16.16
N ARG A 223 3.21 -8.39 15.34
CA ARG A 223 4.13 -9.39 14.81
C ARG A 223 3.75 -9.85 13.41
N LYS A 224 4.69 -9.64 12.48
CA LYS A 224 4.99 -10.41 11.25
C LYS A 224 4.51 -9.81 9.91
N MET A 225 5.21 -8.80 9.43
CA MET A 225 5.19 -8.47 7.99
C MET A 225 5.74 -9.62 7.11
N LEU A 226 6.61 -10.49 7.63
CA LEU A 226 7.20 -11.57 6.83
C LEU A 226 6.19 -12.62 6.35
N ILE A 227 5.11 -12.92 7.09
CA ILE A 227 4.06 -13.87 6.65
C ILE A 227 3.41 -13.40 5.34
N PHE A 228 3.32 -12.08 5.21
CA PHE A 228 2.49 -11.39 4.25
C PHE A 228 3.02 -11.40 2.80
N ILE A 229 4.32 -11.59 2.62
CA ILE A 229 4.98 -11.66 1.30
C ILE A 229 5.36 -13.12 0.97
N SER A 230 4.63 -14.09 1.53
CA SER A 230 4.74 -15.49 1.10
C SER A 230 3.79 -15.79 -0.06
N ASP A 231 4.09 -16.84 -0.82
CA ASP A 231 3.41 -17.25 -2.06
C ASP A 231 1.87 -17.27 -1.98
N SER A 232 1.26 -17.37 -0.79
CA SER A 232 -0.20 -17.36 -0.57
C SER A 232 -0.86 -16.08 -1.10
N LEU A 233 -0.30 -14.90 -0.83
CA LEU A 233 -0.95 -13.63 -1.21
C LEU A 233 -0.74 -13.31 -2.69
N ILE A 234 0.49 -13.44 -3.21
CA ILE A 234 0.76 -13.25 -4.65
C ILE A 234 0.00 -14.30 -5.45
N SER A 235 -0.04 -15.56 -5.01
CA SER A 235 -0.80 -16.61 -5.69
C SER A 235 -2.30 -16.36 -5.62
N LYS A 236 -2.88 -15.95 -4.48
CA LYS A 236 -4.32 -15.68 -4.36
C LYS A 236 -4.73 -14.40 -5.10
N ALA A 237 -3.98 -13.31 -4.97
CA ALA A 237 -4.24 -12.06 -5.69
C ALA A 237 -4.04 -12.27 -7.20
N SER A 238 -2.96 -12.94 -7.62
CA SER A 238 -2.75 -13.30 -9.02
C SER A 238 -3.82 -14.28 -9.51
N ALA A 239 -4.18 -15.31 -8.76
CA ALA A 239 -5.22 -16.27 -9.17
C ALA A 239 -6.59 -15.61 -9.27
N HIS A 240 -6.90 -14.64 -8.40
CA HIS A 240 -8.16 -13.89 -8.46
C HIS A 240 -8.17 -12.94 -9.68
N VAL A 241 -7.09 -12.19 -9.91
CA VAL A 241 -6.92 -11.32 -11.10
C VAL A 241 -6.89 -12.13 -12.41
N ILE A 242 -6.25 -13.29 -12.43
CA ILE A 242 -6.15 -14.19 -13.60
C ILE A 242 -7.51 -14.87 -13.88
N ARG A 243 -8.23 -15.33 -12.84
CA ARG A 243 -9.58 -15.90 -13.01
C ARG A 243 -10.56 -14.88 -13.57
N HIS A 244 -10.52 -13.63 -13.11
CA HIS A 244 -11.37 -12.57 -13.65
C HIS A 244 -11.07 -12.26 -15.13
N ARG A 245 -9.79 -12.29 -15.55
CA ARG A 245 -9.41 -12.16 -16.98
C ARG A 245 -9.97 -13.28 -17.87
N THR A 246 -10.13 -14.49 -17.31
CA THR A 246 -10.64 -15.64 -18.08
C THR A 246 -12.16 -15.57 -18.25
N LEU A 247 -12.87 -14.96 -17.29
CA LEU A 247 -14.33 -14.82 -17.31
C LEU A 247 -14.83 -13.63 -18.16
N LEU A 248 -14.00 -12.62 -18.39
CA LEU A 248 -14.32 -11.46 -19.25
C LEU A 248 -13.86 -11.64 -20.71
N GLY A 249 -13.19 -12.77 -21.02
CA GLY A 249 -12.66 -13.09 -22.34
C GLY A 249 -13.48 -14.10 -23.15
N SER A 250 -14.76 -14.33 -22.80
CA SER A 250 -15.69 -15.22 -23.50
C SER A 250 -17.01 -14.53 -23.82
#